data_AF-A0A812JCW6-F1
#
_entry.id   AF-A0A812JCW6-F1
#
_cell.length_a   1.000
_cell.length_b   1.000
_cell.length_c   1.000
_cell.angle_alpha   90.00
_cell.angle_beta   90.00
_cell.angle_gamma   90.00
#
_symmetry.space_group_name_H-M   'P 1'
#
loop_
_entity.id
_entity.type
_entity.pdbx_description
1 polymer ?
#
loop_
_entity_poly.entity_id
_entity_poly.type
_entity_poly.pdbx_seq_one_letter_code
_entity_poly.pdbx_strand_id
1 'polypeptide(L)'
;MELLGHVTSKGASAASSAAAGVAAAVGGVRDRTNSALTRAAQAYEAHHYEELRTYLADFFTDRVDLKALRDAGYGRHGALLRGAKSEALERLVSLSRPIRARVMLALRETIKDAALSDPDMWNCARWRLESVIDLFWDDLTVYVESVVGDAKDQMLKRGADHSALKSLGLRPTCLSFSWFRAKLLYHYLPFDSSIFGQIKDPLFWILTAISVTPMYGIRVAFFALVLLCIVAGAPPDEYQTVCFILMFKGAQFLSSGVFMACLAAFEYYMCVKPGGTHTCDTEGPGVSQGLATSSVDFVGSCALVWLAFLLLPCTRSFAGAREITAQSDVKEEEQSGAEERCCLYDRSRGGRLAGLLGYDLFTFVLSCALIYVLTVLDVSKEATVQLEQVAINKDLLLSDLQNWQFRSRFFFGRIVYGLLSFPFLIFQLPVLNGILTHTNPTGYNPQGLCVPYLLRPMEEAKSP
;
A
#
# COMPACT_ATOMS: atom_id res chain seq x y z
N MET A 1 5.92 -60.39 26.25
CA MET A 1 6.08 -59.97 24.84
C MET A 1 4.75 -59.66 24.15
N GLU A 2 3.59 -60.14 24.63
CA GLU A 2 2.28 -59.85 24.02
C GLU A 2 1.68 -58.46 24.36
N LEU A 3 2.08 -57.83 25.47
CA LEU A 3 1.58 -56.50 25.85
C LEU A 3 2.15 -55.32 25.02
N LEU A 4 3.26 -55.52 24.31
CA LEU A 4 3.87 -54.51 23.42
C LEU A 4 3.28 -54.55 21.99
N GLY A 5 2.65 -55.65 21.58
CA GLY A 5 1.99 -55.77 20.27
C GLY A 5 0.63 -55.07 20.20
N HIS A 6 -0.08 -54.95 21.32
CA HIS A 6 -1.41 -54.32 21.35
C HIS A 6 -1.36 -52.78 21.38
N VAL A 7 -0.26 -52.19 21.86
CA VAL A 7 -0.09 -50.72 21.95
C VAL A 7 0.35 -50.12 20.61
N THR A 8 1.13 -50.84 19.80
CA THR A 8 1.58 -50.40 18.48
C THR A 8 0.47 -50.46 17.42
N SER A 9 -0.39 -51.49 17.48
CA SER A 9 -1.57 -51.62 16.60
C SER A 9 -2.61 -50.51 16.83
N LYS A 10 -2.92 -50.17 18.09
CA LYS A 10 -3.85 -49.07 18.42
C LYS A 10 -3.29 -47.68 18.09
N GLY A 11 -1.97 -47.49 18.23
CA GLY A 11 -1.29 -46.25 17.84
C GLY A 11 -1.31 -46.02 16.31
N ALA A 12 -1.09 -47.06 15.52
CA ALA A 12 -1.15 -46.99 14.06
C ALA A 12 -2.57 -46.74 13.52
N SER A 13 -3.58 -47.38 14.13
CA SER A 13 -5.00 -47.15 13.82
C SER A 13 -5.45 -45.72 14.16
N ALA A 14 -5.04 -45.19 15.31
CA ALA A 14 -5.35 -43.82 15.71
C ALA A 14 -4.66 -42.78 14.80
N ALA A 15 -3.39 -43.00 14.45
CA ALA A 15 -2.65 -42.15 13.53
C ALA A 15 -3.23 -42.16 12.10
N SER A 16 -3.67 -43.32 11.62
CA SER A 16 -4.37 -43.46 10.33
C SER A 16 -5.72 -42.74 10.32
N SER A 17 -6.50 -42.85 11.41
CA SER A 17 -7.80 -42.15 11.52
C SER A 17 -7.66 -40.64 11.62
N ALA A 18 -6.63 -40.14 12.32
CA ALA A 18 -6.32 -38.72 12.41
C ALA A 18 -5.82 -38.17 11.06
N ALA A 19 -4.95 -38.90 10.37
CA ALA A 19 -4.49 -38.53 9.03
C ALA A 19 -5.65 -38.52 8.00
N ALA A 20 -6.58 -39.46 8.09
CA ALA A 20 -7.78 -39.49 7.26
C ALA A 20 -8.74 -38.33 7.56
N GLY A 21 -8.93 -37.99 8.85
CA GLY A 21 -9.72 -36.83 9.27
C GLY A 21 -9.13 -35.50 8.81
N VAL A 22 -7.81 -35.35 8.87
CA VAL A 22 -7.08 -34.18 8.34
C VAL A 22 -7.19 -34.12 6.83
N ALA A 23 -7.01 -35.23 6.11
CA ALA A 23 -7.14 -35.28 4.67
C ALA A 23 -8.57 -34.95 4.21
N ALA A 24 -9.58 -35.40 4.95
CA ALA A 24 -10.99 -35.08 4.68
C ALA A 24 -11.32 -33.61 4.98
N ALA A 25 -10.77 -33.03 6.06
CA ALA A 25 -10.96 -31.62 6.39
C ALA A 25 -10.26 -30.69 5.38
N VAL A 26 -9.03 -31.02 5.00
CA VAL A 26 -8.27 -30.30 3.96
C VAL A 26 -8.93 -30.47 2.58
N GLY A 27 -9.41 -31.68 2.27
CA GLY A 27 -10.19 -31.96 1.06
C GLY A 27 -11.46 -31.13 1.00
N GLY A 28 -12.25 -31.10 2.06
CA GLY A 28 -13.49 -30.32 2.13
C GLY A 28 -13.29 -28.81 2.00
N VAL A 29 -12.20 -28.25 2.57
CA VAL A 29 -11.84 -26.84 2.38
C VAL A 29 -11.43 -26.58 0.92
N ARG A 30 -10.61 -27.47 0.34
CA ARG A 30 -10.15 -27.36 -1.04
C ARG A 30 -11.30 -27.49 -2.05
N ASP A 31 -12.27 -28.35 -1.80
CA ASP A 31 -13.44 -28.50 -2.65
C ASP A 31 -14.33 -27.26 -2.59
N ARG A 32 -14.48 -26.63 -1.42
CA ARG A 32 -15.18 -25.35 -1.27
C ARG A 32 -14.45 -24.20 -1.96
N THR A 33 -13.13 -24.06 -1.80
CA THR A 33 -12.37 -23.00 -2.49
C THR A 33 -12.41 -23.16 -4.01
N ASN A 34 -12.27 -24.39 -4.51
CA ASN A 34 -12.44 -24.68 -5.93
C ASN A 34 -13.86 -24.34 -6.41
N SER A 35 -14.89 -24.63 -5.61
CA SER A 35 -16.27 -24.28 -5.95
C SER A 35 -16.51 -22.77 -6.00
N ALA A 36 -15.89 -22.00 -5.11
CA ALA A 36 -15.98 -20.53 -5.09
C ALA A 36 -15.26 -19.94 -6.31
N LEU A 37 -14.08 -20.44 -6.66
CA LEU A 37 -13.34 -20.04 -7.86
C LEU A 37 -14.08 -20.40 -9.16
N THR A 38 -14.75 -21.56 -9.19
CA THR A 38 -15.55 -21.96 -10.36
C THR A 38 -16.78 -21.06 -10.52
N ARG A 39 -17.45 -20.71 -9.41
CA ARG A 39 -18.55 -19.74 -9.41
C ARG A 39 -18.08 -18.33 -9.81
N ALA A 40 -16.91 -17.92 -9.35
CA ALA A 40 -16.26 -16.68 -9.77
C ALA A 40 -16.01 -16.65 -11.28
N ALA A 41 -15.47 -17.72 -11.86
CA ALA A 41 -15.26 -17.82 -13.31
C ALA A 41 -16.57 -17.73 -14.10
N GLN A 42 -17.63 -18.42 -13.65
CA GLN A 42 -18.95 -18.36 -14.26
C GLN A 42 -19.60 -16.97 -14.16
N ALA A 43 -19.50 -16.32 -12.99
CA ALA A 43 -20.01 -14.96 -12.80
C ALA A 43 -19.28 -13.95 -13.70
N TYR A 44 -17.97 -14.13 -13.89
CA TYR A 44 -17.21 -13.31 -14.82
C TYR A 44 -17.65 -13.50 -16.28
N GLU A 45 -17.86 -14.74 -16.72
CA GLU A 45 -18.39 -15.04 -18.07
C GLU A 45 -19.80 -14.49 -18.28
N ALA A 46 -20.63 -14.49 -17.23
CA ALA A 46 -21.97 -13.93 -17.23
C ALA A 46 -22.01 -12.39 -17.12
N HIS A 47 -20.86 -11.71 -17.02
CA HIS A 47 -20.77 -10.26 -16.74
C HIS A 47 -21.42 -9.82 -15.41
N HIS A 48 -21.61 -10.74 -14.46
CA HIS A 48 -22.16 -10.47 -13.13
C HIS A 48 -21.03 -10.09 -12.16
N TYR A 49 -20.49 -8.88 -12.32
CA TYR A 49 -19.32 -8.41 -11.55
C TYR A 49 -19.57 -8.31 -10.03
N GLU A 50 -20.82 -8.12 -9.60
CA GLU A 50 -21.19 -8.15 -8.17
C GLU A 50 -21.01 -9.53 -7.55
N GLU A 51 -21.50 -10.56 -8.24
CA GLU A 51 -21.40 -11.95 -7.76
C GLU A 51 -19.95 -12.43 -7.77
N LEU A 52 -19.19 -12.10 -8.83
CA LEU A 52 -17.76 -12.38 -8.93
C LEU A 52 -17.01 -11.88 -7.69
N ARG A 53 -17.32 -10.66 -7.25
CA ARG A 53 -16.72 -10.05 -6.06
C ARG A 53 -17.08 -10.82 -4.81
N THR A 54 -18.35 -11.14 -4.59
CA THR A 54 -18.81 -11.90 -3.42
C THR A 54 -18.11 -13.25 -3.37
N TYR A 55 -17.98 -13.96 -4.50
CA TYR A 55 -17.27 -15.24 -4.56
C TYR A 55 -15.76 -15.10 -4.28
N LEU A 56 -15.12 -14.00 -4.71
CA LEU A 56 -13.71 -13.72 -4.40
C LEU A 56 -13.50 -13.28 -2.94
N ALA A 57 -14.48 -12.61 -2.32
CA ALA A 57 -14.46 -12.28 -0.90
C ALA A 57 -14.68 -13.54 -0.04
N ASP A 58 -15.63 -14.40 -0.44
CA ASP A 58 -15.92 -15.69 0.20
C ASP A 58 -14.70 -16.61 0.20
N PHE A 59 -13.90 -16.57 -0.87
CA PHE A 59 -12.64 -17.29 -0.95
C PHE A 59 -11.67 -16.95 0.21
N PHE A 60 -11.72 -15.72 0.75
CA PHE A 60 -10.93 -15.27 1.89
C PHE A 60 -11.61 -15.47 3.25
N THR A 61 -12.94 -15.31 3.33
CA THR A 61 -13.68 -15.45 4.60
C THR A 61 -13.87 -16.91 5.02
N ASP A 62 -13.71 -17.87 4.10
CA ASP A 62 -13.56 -19.30 4.40
C ASP A 62 -12.22 -19.57 5.13
N ARG A 63 -12.19 -19.12 6.38
CA ARG A 63 -11.20 -19.41 7.41
C ARG A 63 -11.31 -20.88 7.75
N VAL A 64 -10.17 -21.56 7.78
CA VAL A 64 -10.14 -22.96 8.22
C VAL A 64 -10.50 -23.00 9.71
N ASP A 65 -11.46 -23.85 10.10
CA ASP A 65 -11.80 -24.04 11.51
C ASP A 65 -10.60 -24.66 12.25
N LEU A 66 -9.81 -23.79 12.87
CA LEU A 66 -8.60 -24.12 13.59
C LEU A 66 -8.86 -25.06 14.76
N LYS A 67 -10.10 -25.06 15.30
CA LYS A 67 -10.52 -25.97 16.35
C LYS A 67 -10.63 -27.39 15.81
N ALA A 68 -11.25 -27.54 14.63
CA ALA A 68 -11.36 -28.82 13.94
C ALA A 68 -9.99 -29.42 13.54
N LEU A 69 -9.03 -28.59 13.08
CA LEU A 69 -7.67 -29.07 12.75
C LEU A 69 -6.82 -29.42 13.97
N ARG A 70 -6.98 -28.69 15.08
CA ARG A 70 -6.28 -29.00 16.35
C ARG A 70 -6.81 -30.29 16.95
N ASP A 71 -8.12 -30.48 16.92
CA ASP A 71 -8.79 -31.68 17.42
C ASP A 71 -8.52 -32.89 16.50
N ALA A 72 -8.17 -32.65 15.22
CA ALA A 72 -7.69 -33.65 14.26
C ALA A 72 -6.18 -33.96 14.36
N GLY A 73 -5.44 -33.38 15.31
CA GLY A 73 -4.06 -33.78 15.62
C GLY A 73 -2.97 -33.17 14.72
N TYR A 74 -3.24 -32.07 14.02
CA TYR A 74 -2.24 -31.35 13.24
C TYR A 74 -1.12 -30.82 14.15
N GLY A 75 0.13 -31.24 13.90
CA GLY A 75 1.32 -30.87 14.69
C GLY A 75 2.11 -32.03 15.32
N ARG A 76 1.65 -33.28 15.20
CA ARG A 76 2.36 -34.45 15.78
C ARG A 76 3.31 -35.20 14.83
N HIS A 77 3.24 -34.96 13.51
CA HIS A 77 4.05 -35.69 12.51
C HIS A 77 4.54 -34.83 11.33
N GLY A 78 5.21 -33.71 11.62
CA GLY A 78 5.83 -32.83 10.61
C GLY A 78 7.36 -32.71 10.71
N ALA A 79 8.02 -33.62 11.41
CA ALA A 79 9.40 -33.44 11.88
C ALA A 79 10.44 -34.26 11.11
N LEU A 80 10.56 -34.10 9.79
CA LEU A 80 11.75 -34.61 9.09
C LEU A 80 12.49 -33.65 8.18
N LEU A 81 12.03 -32.41 7.92
CA LEU A 81 12.79 -31.47 7.09
C LEU A 81 12.60 -30.01 7.56
N ARG A 82 13.70 -29.41 8.08
CA ARG A 82 13.92 -27.97 8.44
C ARG A 82 13.94 -27.58 9.94
N GLY A 83 14.53 -28.42 10.80
CA GLY A 83 14.56 -28.27 12.27
C GLY A 83 14.80 -26.86 12.84
N ALA A 84 15.98 -26.25 12.73
CA ALA A 84 16.30 -25.13 13.63
C ALA A 84 15.60 -23.78 13.32
N LYS A 85 15.37 -23.45 12.04
CA LYS A 85 14.77 -22.16 11.64
C LYS A 85 13.25 -22.23 11.56
N SER A 86 12.70 -23.41 11.23
CA SER A 86 11.26 -23.67 11.28
C SER A 86 10.78 -23.74 12.72
N GLU A 87 11.54 -24.35 13.62
CA GLU A 87 11.14 -24.50 15.03
C GLU A 87 11.07 -23.16 15.78
N ALA A 88 11.95 -22.19 15.48
CA ALA A 88 11.85 -20.86 16.05
C ALA A 88 10.62 -20.10 15.53
N LEU A 89 10.33 -20.22 14.23
CA LEU A 89 9.17 -19.61 13.57
C LEU A 89 7.86 -20.29 14.03
N GLU A 90 7.88 -21.62 14.16
CA GLU A 90 6.78 -22.43 14.68
C GLU A 90 6.54 -22.15 16.14
N ARG A 91 7.57 -22.00 16.98
CA ARG A 91 7.40 -21.62 18.39
C ARG A 91 6.78 -20.23 18.52
N LEU A 92 7.14 -19.28 17.64
CA LEU A 92 6.53 -17.94 17.57
C LEU A 92 5.08 -17.96 17.06
N VAL A 93 4.80 -18.80 16.05
CA VAL A 93 3.45 -19.02 15.49
C VAL A 93 2.57 -19.87 16.41
N SER A 94 3.17 -20.74 17.23
CA SER A 94 2.51 -21.62 18.20
C SER A 94 2.30 -20.97 19.55
N LEU A 95 2.82 -19.75 19.77
CA LEU A 95 2.44 -18.97 20.93
C LEU A 95 0.92 -18.80 20.89
N SER A 96 0.25 -19.25 21.94
CA SER A 96 -1.18 -19.12 22.07
C SER A 96 -1.55 -17.63 21.97
N ARG A 97 -2.66 -17.32 21.29
CA ARG A 97 -3.23 -15.95 21.21
C ARG A 97 -3.05 -15.14 22.51
N PRO A 98 -3.32 -15.67 23.73
CA PRO A 98 -3.15 -14.91 24.96
C PRO A 98 -1.70 -14.53 25.29
N ILE A 99 -0.68 -15.33 24.92
CA ILE A 99 0.72 -14.98 25.20
C ILE A 99 1.20 -13.88 24.24
N ARG A 100 0.80 -13.96 22.96
CA ARG A 100 1.11 -12.93 21.97
C ARG A 100 0.46 -11.58 22.34
N ALA A 101 -0.80 -11.59 22.76
CA ALA A 101 -1.48 -10.39 23.23
C ALA A 101 -0.75 -9.76 24.43
N ARG A 102 -0.26 -10.56 25.39
CA ARG A 102 0.52 -10.07 26.54
C ARG A 102 1.85 -9.45 26.13
N VAL A 103 2.58 -10.06 25.18
CA VAL A 103 3.84 -9.51 24.67
C VAL A 103 3.61 -8.19 23.93
N MET A 104 2.56 -8.12 23.10
CA MET A 104 2.21 -6.90 22.39
C MET A 104 1.83 -5.78 23.38
N LEU A 105 0.98 -6.06 24.37
CA LEU A 105 0.63 -5.08 25.39
C LEU A 105 1.85 -4.60 26.18
N ALA A 106 2.76 -5.50 26.58
CA ALA A 106 3.97 -5.09 27.29
C ALA A 106 4.87 -4.18 26.43
N LEU A 107 4.98 -4.45 25.13
CA LEU A 107 5.75 -3.61 24.21
C LEU A 107 5.11 -2.23 24.02
N ARG A 108 3.77 -2.17 23.92
CA ARG A 108 2.99 -0.91 23.86
C ARG A 108 3.35 0.00 25.02
N GLU A 109 3.19 -0.50 26.25
CA GLU A 109 3.40 0.30 27.46
C GLU A 109 4.84 0.76 27.55
N THR A 110 5.81 -0.09 27.20
CA THR A 110 7.24 0.29 27.20
C THR A 110 7.53 1.42 26.21
N ILE A 111 6.97 1.35 24.99
CA ILE A 111 7.14 2.39 23.96
C ILE A 111 6.41 3.67 24.34
N LYS A 112 5.19 3.54 24.88
CA LYS A 112 4.35 4.65 25.32
C LYS A 112 5.02 5.40 26.48
N ASP A 113 5.50 4.69 27.49
CA ASP A 113 6.23 5.28 28.62
C ASP A 113 7.52 5.96 28.15
N ALA A 114 8.28 5.34 27.25
CA ALA A 114 9.48 5.94 26.68
C ALA A 114 9.17 7.21 25.88
N ALA A 115 8.15 7.19 25.02
CA ALA A 115 7.77 8.32 24.18
C ALA A 115 7.14 9.48 24.96
N LEU A 116 6.47 9.19 26.08
CA LEU A 116 5.82 10.19 26.94
C LEU A 116 6.66 10.62 28.14
N SER A 117 7.88 10.10 28.26
CA SER A 117 8.79 10.35 29.39
C SER A 117 9.32 11.79 29.49
N ASP A 118 9.16 12.60 28.44
CA ASP A 118 9.62 13.99 28.43
C ASP A 118 8.79 14.86 29.40
N PRO A 119 9.42 15.44 30.44
CA PRO A 119 8.75 16.30 31.41
C PRO A 119 8.37 17.67 30.85
N ASP A 120 9.03 18.15 29.79
CA ASP A 120 8.82 19.48 29.20
C ASP A 120 7.80 19.47 28.04
N MET A 121 7.30 18.29 27.66
CA MET A 121 6.33 18.14 26.59
C MET A 121 4.98 18.78 26.95
N TRP A 122 4.48 19.67 26.07
CA TRP A 122 3.18 20.29 26.24
C TRP A 122 2.05 19.25 26.34
N ASN A 123 1.10 19.49 27.24
CA ASN A 123 -0.02 18.57 27.47
C ASN A 123 -0.79 18.26 26.18
N CYS A 124 -1.05 19.24 25.31
CA CYS A 124 -1.74 18.99 24.05
C CYS A 124 -0.96 18.04 23.12
N ALA A 125 0.38 18.15 23.07
CA ALA A 125 1.24 17.25 22.31
C ALA A 125 1.29 15.85 22.95
N ARG A 126 1.40 15.77 24.28
CA ARG A 126 1.38 14.51 25.04
C ARG A 126 0.11 13.71 24.76
N TRP A 127 -1.06 14.33 24.89
CA TRP A 127 -2.35 13.68 24.65
C TRP A 127 -2.52 13.24 23.19
N ARG A 128 -2.02 14.04 22.24
CA ARG A 128 -2.03 13.68 20.80
C ARG A 128 -1.10 12.50 20.52
N LEU A 129 0.10 12.52 21.08
CA LEU A 129 1.10 11.46 20.89
C LEU A 129 0.63 10.15 21.50
N GLU A 130 0.09 10.20 22.73
CA GLU A 130 -0.56 9.08 23.39
C GLU A 130 -1.67 8.47 22.52
N SER A 131 -2.59 9.33 22.03
CA SER A 131 -3.69 8.87 21.18
C SER A 131 -3.21 8.21 19.88
N VAL A 132 -2.12 8.73 19.29
CA VAL A 132 -1.52 8.16 18.07
C VAL A 132 -0.86 6.81 18.36
N ILE A 133 -0.13 6.69 19.46
CA ILE A 133 0.52 5.44 19.86
C ILE A 133 -0.53 4.36 20.16
N ASP A 134 -1.57 4.72 20.92
CA ASP A 134 -2.66 3.79 21.27
C ASP A 134 -3.39 3.29 20.03
N LEU A 135 -3.77 4.22 19.13
CA LEU A 135 -4.43 3.89 17.86
C LEU A 135 -3.54 2.96 17.00
N PHE A 136 -2.27 3.34 16.83
CA PHE A 136 -1.30 2.56 16.07
C PHE A 136 -1.12 1.15 16.66
N TRP A 137 -1.11 1.02 17.99
CA TRP A 137 -0.85 -0.24 18.65
C TRP A 137 -2.03 -1.21 18.56
N ASP A 138 -3.25 -0.70 18.71
CA ASP A 138 -4.47 -1.49 18.54
C ASP A 138 -4.52 -2.06 17.11
N ASP A 139 -4.18 -1.24 16.11
CA ASP A 139 -4.12 -1.67 14.71
C ASP A 139 -2.97 -2.66 14.43
N LEU A 140 -1.78 -2.41 14.98
CA LEU A 140 -0.62 -3.30 14.83
C LEU A 140 -0.90 -4.68 15.42
N THR A 141 -1.59 -4.74 16.56
CA THR A 141 -1.96 -5.99 17.21
C THR A 141 -2.86 -6.81 16.30
N VAL A 142 -3.94 -6.21 15.78
CA VAL A 142 -4.86 -6.84 14.83
C VAL A 142 -4.13 -7.28 13.56
N TYR A 143 -3.22 -6.47 13.05
CA TYR A 143 -2.41 -6.81 11.88
C TYR A 143 -1.55 -8.05 12.12
N VAL A 144 -0.80 -8.08 13.23
CA VAL A 144 0.06 -9.22 13.57
C VAL A 144 -0.78 -10.49 13.74
N GLU A 145 -1.98 -10.38 14.33
CA GLU A 145 -2.90 -11.51 14.44
C GLU A 145 -3.34 -12.03 13.06
N SER A 146 -3.68 -11.13 12.14
CA SER A 146 -4.07 -11.50 10.78
C SER A 146 -2.90 -12.06 9.99
N VAL A 147 -1.71 -11.47 10.01
CA VAL A 147 -0.56 -12.01 9.26
C VAL A 147 -0.17 -13.39 9.75
N VAL A 148 -0.26 -13.64 11.05
CA VAL A 148 -0.02 -14.99 11.60
C VAL A 148 -1.13 -15.95 11.15
N GLY A 149 -2.38 -15.49 11.03
CA GLY A 149 -3.49 -16.24 10.44
C GLY A 149 -3.28 -16.54 8.96
N ASP A 150 -3.00 -15.52 8.16
CA ASP A 150 -2.79 -15.59 6.72
C ASP A 150 -1.57 -16.44 6.37
N ALA A 151 -0.47 -16.31 7.12
CA ALA A 151 0.70 -17.15 6.96
C ALA A 151 0.40 -18.62 7.27
N LYS A 152 -0.52 -18.89 8.21
CA LYS A 152 -0.97 -20.24 8.55
C LYS A 152 -1.90 -20.82 7.48
N ASP A 153 -2.81 -20.02 6.94
CA ASP A 153 -3.75 -20.42 5.89
C ASP A 153 -3.07 -20.59 4.53
N GLN A 154 -2.10 -19.73 4.21
CA GLN A 154 -1.23 -19.86 3.03
C GLN A 154 -0.37 -21.13 3.07
N MET A 155 -0.11 -21.73 4.24
CA MET A 155 0.59 -23.01 4.33
C MET A 155 -0.32 -24.19 3.97
N LEU A 156 -1.64 -24.03 4.09
CA LEU A 156 -2.64 -25.09 3.87
C LEU A 156 -3.22 -25.12 2.45
N LYS A 157 -3.31 -23.96 1.75
CA LYS A 157 -4.00 -23.80 0.45
C LYS A 157 -3.08 -23.83 -0.82
N ARG A 158 -1.84 -24.35 -0.70
CA ARG A 158 -0.66 -23.94 -1.51
C ARG A 158 -0.61 -24.15 -3.03
N GLY A 159 -1.49 -24.89 -3.69
CA GLY A 159 -1.25 -25.33 -5.08
C GLY A 159 -2.35 -25.06 -6.10
N ALA A 160 -3.60 -25.36 -5.74
CA ALA A 160 -4.73 -25.30 -6.68
C ALA A 160 -5.27 -23.88 -6.88
N ASP A 161 -5.15 -23.03 -5.85
CA ASP A 161 -5.80 -21.72 -5.84
C ASP A 161 -5.01 -20.65 -6.63
N HIS A 162 -3.68 -20.76 -6.65
CA HIS A 162 -2.82 -19.77 -7.35
C HIS A 162 -2.97 -19.84 -8.88
N SER A 163 -2.97 -21.04 -9.46
CA SER A 163 -3.13 -21.22 -10.91
C SER A 163 -4.52 -20.76 -11.37
N ALA A 164 -5.56 -21.04 -10.58
CA ALA A 164 -6.93 -20.60 -10.84
C ALA A 164 -7.05 -19.08 -10.88
N LEU A 165 -6.54 -18.36 -9.86
CA LEU A 165 -6.51 -16.90 -9.82
C LEU A 165 -5.71 -16.28 -10.98
N LYS A 166 -4.61 -16.94 -11.37
CA LYS A 166 -3.79 -16.54 -12.51
C LYS A 166 -4.51 -16.72 -13.84
N SER A 167 -5.39 -17.71 -13.98
CA SER A 167 -6.14 -17.96 -15.22
C SER A 167 -7.46 -17.18 -15.31
N LEU A 168 -7.93 -16.62 -14.19
CA LEU A 168 -9.22 -15.94 -14.12
C LEU A 168 -9.28 -14.70 -15.03
N GLY A 169 -10.32 -14.60 -15.84
CA GLY A 169 -10.54 -13.48 -16.75
C GLY A 169 -10.23 -13.78 -18.22
N LEU A 170 -10.72 -12.95 -19.12
CA LEU A 170 -10.42 -13.03 -20.55
C LEU A 170 -8.98 -12.59 -20.81
N ARG A 171 -8.27 -13.32 -21.66
CA ARG A 171 -6.96 -12.87 -22.14
C ARG A 171 -7.15 -11.65 -23.04
N PRO A 172 -6.51 -10.51 -22.75
CA PRO A 172 -6.70 -9.32 -23.55
C PRO A 172 -6.08 -9.49 -24.94
N THR A 173 -6.78 -8.99 -25.96
CA THR A 173 -6.29 -8.97 -27.33
C THR A 173 -5.05 -8.09 -27.45
N CYS A 174 -4.02 -8.57 -28.15
CA CYS A 174 -2.76 -7.83 -28.34
C CYS A 174 -3.01 -6.40 -28.82
N LEU A 175 -2.24 -5.44 -28.28
CA LEU A 175 -2.30 -4.01 -28.64
C LEU A 175 -3.62 -3.28 -28.34
N SER A 176 -4.57 -3.91 -27.64
CA SER A 176 -5.75 -3.22 -27.10
C SER A 176 -5.40 -2.39 -25.86
N PHE A 177 -6.21 -1.37 -25.56
CA PHE A 177 -6.14 -0.65 -24.27
C PHE A 177 -6.21 -1.62 -23.08
N SER A 178 -7.03 -2.67 -23.16
CA SER A 178 -7.12 -3.70 -22.13
C SER A 178 -5.83 -4.49 -21.96
N TRP A 179 -5.08 -4.72 -23.04
CA TRP A 179 -3.77 -5.39 -23.00
C TRP A 179 -2.72 -4.49 -22.37
N PHE A 180 -2.68 -3.21 -22.75
CA PHE A 180 -1.76 -2.25 -22.16
C PHE A 180 -2.03 -2.08 -20.66
N ARG A 181 -3.30 -1.89 -20.28
CA ARG A 181 -3.74 -1.81 -18.88
C ARG A 181 -3.34 -3.06 -18.10
N ALA A 182 -3.64 -4.26 -18.62
CA ALA A 182 -3.29 -5.52 -17.96
C ALA A 182 -1.78 -5.65 -17.76
N LYS A 183 -0.97 -5.32 -18.77
CA LYS A 183 0.49 -5.37 -18.69
C LYS A 183 1.05 -4.35 -17.70
N LEU A 184 0.62 -3.09 -17.80
CA LEU A 184 1.07 -2.02 -16.90
C LEU A 184 0.78 -2.37 -15.44
N LEU A 185 -0.47 -2.74 -15.14
CA LEU A 185 -0.91 -3.03 -13.78
C LEU A 185 -0.31 -4.33 -13.24
N TYR A 186 -0.16 -5.38 -14.06
CA TYR A 186 0.47 -6.63 -13.62
C TYR A 186 1.95 -6.44 -13.27
N HIS A 187 2.70 -5.69 -14.08
CA HIS A 187 4.13 -5.48 -13.82
C HIS A 187 4.39 -4.45 -12.71
N TYR A 188 3.49 -3.50 -12.49
CA TYR A 188 3.63 -2.48 -11.44
C TYR A 188 2.99 -2.89 -10.09
N LEU A 189 1.86 -3.60 -10.14
CA LEU A 189 1.04 -4.00 -8.98
C LEU A 189 0.62 -5.49 -9.09
N PRO A 190 1.58 -6.44 -9.14
CA PRO A 190 1.26 -7.87 -9.30
C PRO A 190 0.58 -8.46 -8.06
N PHE A 191 -0.36 -9.37 -8.29
CA PHE A 191 -1.00 -10.14 -7.21
C PHE A 191 -0.11 -11.23 -6.61
N ASP A 192 0.91 -11.70 -7.35
CA ASP A 192 1.63 -12.93 -7.01
C ASP A 192 3.08 -12.76 -6.58
N SER A 193 3.58 -11.54 -6.65
CA SER A 193 5.01 -11.27 -6.54
C SER A 193 5.30 -10.43 -5.32
N SER A 194 6.27 -10.87 -4.52
CA SER A 194 6.85 -10.04 -3.46
C SER A 194 7.69 -8.91 -4.08
N ILE A 195 8.10 -7.94 -3.26
CA ILE A 195 9.03 -6.87 -3.67
C ILE A 195 10.30 -7.46 -4.31
N PHE A 196 10.85 -8.53 -3.72
CA PHE A 196 12.01 -9.23 -4.28
C PHE A 196 11.72 -9.95 -5.60
N GLY A 197 10.48 -10.41 -5.80
CA GLY A 197 10.02 -10.96 -7.07
C GLY A 197 9.91 -9.88 -8.15
N GLN A 198 9.37 -8.71 -7.80
CA GLN A 198 9.24 -7.55 -8.68
C GLN A 198 10.61 -7.01 -9.13
N ILE A 199 11.60 -6.95 -8.22
CA ILE A 199 12.97 -6.53 -8.54
C ILE A 199 13.63 -7.39 -9.63
N LYS A 200 13.22 -8.65 -9.78
CA LYS A 200 13.74 -9.54 -10.83
C LYS A 200 13.13 -9.27 -12.20
N ASP A 201 12.04 -8.51 -12.27
CA ASP A 201 11.36 -8.18 -13.51
C ASP A 201 11.99 -6.93 -14.15
N PRO A 202 12.51 -7.01 -15.39
CA PRO A 202 13.10 -5.85 -16.05
C PRO A 202 12.08 -4.74 -16.34
N LEU A 203 10.81 -5.07 -16.57
CA LEU A 203 9.77 -4.07 -16.83
C LEU A 203 9.46 -3.27 -15.56
N PHE A 204 9.54 -3.90 -14.39
CA PHE A 204 9.37 -3.22 -13.12
C PHE A 204 10.39 -2.09 -12.93
N TRP A 205 11.65 -2.30 -13.31
CA TRP A 205 12.68 -1.25 -13.24
C TRP A 205 12.40 -0.07 -14.16
N ILE A 206 11.93 -0.33 -15.38
CA ILE A 206 11.58 0.73 -16.33
C ILE A 206 10.42 1.56 -15.78
N LEU A 207 9.36 0.91 -15.32
CA LEU A 207 8.19 1.58 -14.75
C LEU A 207 8.54 2.34 -13.46
N THR A 208 9.38 1.75 -12.61
CA THR A 208 9.85 2.39 -11.39
C THR A 208 10.70 3.61 -11.70
N ALA A 209 11.62 3.55 -12.66
CA ALA A 209 12.44 4.67 -13.11
C ALA A 209 11.58 5.85 -13.60
N ILE A 210 10.54 5.56 -14.39
CA ILE A 210 9.57 6.57 -14.83
C ILE A 210 8.83 7.17 -13.61
N SER A 211 8.41 6.32 -12.66
CA SER A 211 7.66 6.75 -11.47
C SER A 211 8.46 7.63 -10.51
N VAL A 212 9.80 7.52 -10.49
CA VAL A 212 10.67 8.34 -9.63
C VAL A 212 11.26 9.55 -10.36
N THR A 213 10.89 9.81 -11.62
CA THR A 213 11.42 10.93 -12.41
C THR A 213 10.49 12.15 -12.31
N PRO A 214 10.79 13.17 -11.48
CA PRO A 214 9.94 14.36 -11.33
C PRO A 214 10.08 15.35 -12.50
N MET A 215 11.08 15.15 -13.36
CA MET A 215 11.42 16.06 -14.45
C MET A 215 10.31 16.09 -15.49
N TYR A 216 10.05 17.26 -16.06
CA TYR A 216 9.06 17.46 -17.14
C TYR A 216 7.62 17.03 -16.80
N GLY A 217 7.28 16.81 -15.52
CA GLY A 217 5.98 16.29 -15.10
C GLY A 217 5.77 14.81 -15.46
N ILE A 218 6.83 14.07 -15.80
CA ILE A 218 6.78 12.65 -16.20
C ILE A 218 6.12 11.82 -15.10
N ARG A 219 6.51 12.01 -13.84
CA ARG A 219 5.91 11.32 -12.70
C ARG A 219 4.40 11.56 -12.62
N VAL A 220 3.94 12.81 -12.65
CA VAL A 220 2.50 13.13 -12.57
C VAL A 220 1.75 12.50 -13.75
N ALA A 221 2.30 12.56 -14.96
CA ALA A 221 1.70 11.94 -16.14
C ALA A 221 1.62 10.41 -16.00
N PHE A 222 2.69 9.77 -15.51
CA PHE A 222 2.73 8.33 -15.27
C PHE A 222 1.71 7.90 -14.23
N PHE A 223 1.65 8.57 -13.08
CA PHE A 223 0.66 8.23 -12.05
C PHE A 223 -0.76 8.60 -12.48
N ALA A 224 -0.97 9.64 -13.28
CA ALA A 224 -2.28 9.91 -13.87
C ALA A 224 -2.74 8.76 -14.78
N LEU A 225 -1.81 8.19 -15.57
CA LEU A 225 -2.07 7.00 -16.39
C LEU A 225 -2.39 5.78 -15.51
N VAL A 226 -1.64 5.55 -14.43
CA VAL A 226 -1.91 4.45 -13.48
C VAL A 226 -3.29 4.63 -12.84
N LEU A 227 -3.64 5.83 -12.38
CA LEU A 227 -4.95 6.12 -11.81
C LEU A 227 -6.07 5.86 -12.83
N LEU A 228 -5.89 6.30 -14.07
CA LEU A 228 -6.83 6.03 -15.15
C LEU A 228 -6.98 4.52 -15.41
N CYS A 229 -5.88 3.75 -15.36
CA CYS A 229 -5.92 2.30 -15.50
C CYS A 229 -6.63 1.61 -14.32
N ILE A 230 -6.51 2.13 -13.09
CA ILE A 230 -7.24 1.63 -11.92
C ILE A 230 -8.74 1.93 -12.06
N VAL A 231 -9.10 3.17 -12.37
CA VAL A 231 -10.49 3.63 -12.52
C VAL A 231 -11.20 2.98 -13.72
N ALA A 232 -10.47 2.65 -14.78
CA ALA A 232 -11.01 1.90 -15.91
C ALA A 232 -11.39 0.45 -15.57
N GLY A 233 -11.01 -0.06 -14.39
CA GLY A 233 -11.63 -1.26 -13.84
C GLY A 233 -13.01 -0.92 -13.31
N ALA A 234 -14.06 -1.47 -13.90
CA ALA A 234 -15.41 -1.28 -13.41
C ALA A 234 -15.80 -2.48 -12.50
N PRO A 235 -16.00 -2.28 -11.18
CA PRO A 235 -15.70 -1.11 -10.35
C PRO A 235 -14.21 -1.03 -9.90
N PRO A 236 -13.70 0.15 -9.52
CA PRO A 236 -12.33 0.31 -9.04
C PRO A 236 -12.15 -0.24 -7.63
N ASP A 237 -10.99 -0.84 -7.35
CA ASP A 237 -10.69 -1.46 -6.06
C ASP A 237 -10.16 -0.46 -5.02
N GLU A 238 -10.73 -0.47 -3.82
CA GLU A 238 -10.39 0.43 -2.72
C GLU A 238 -8.92 0.28 -2.28
N TYR A 239 -8.44 -0.95 -2.11
CA TYR A 239 -7.06 -1.19 -1.68
C TYR A 239 -6.07 -0.66 -2.72
N GLN A 240 -6.34 -0.87 -4.02
CA GLN A 240 -5.50 -0.33 -5.09
C GLN A 240 -5.49 1.20 -5.12
N THR A 241 -6.63 1.86 -4.91
CA THR A 241 -6.69 3.33 -4.89
C THR A 241 -5.94 3.93 -3.69
N VAL A 242 -6.03 3.31 -2.51
CA VAL A 242 -5.24 3.77 -1.35
C VAL A 242 -3.76 3.46 -1.53
N CYS A 243 -3.41 2.27 -2.03
CA CYS A 243 -2.04 1.91 -2.37
C CYS A 243 -1.43 2.90 -3.38
N PHE A 244 -2.22 3.33 -4.37
CA PHE A 244 -1.83 4.37 -5.32
C PHE A 244 -1.44 5.68 -4.64
N ILE A 245 -2.27 6.19 -3.70
CA ILE A 245 -2.00 7.44 -2.97
C ILE A 245 -0.67 7.31 -2.20
N LEU A 246 -0.48 6.21 -1.47
CA LEU A 246 0.71 5.96 -0.67
C LEU A 246 1.97 5.82 -1.55
N MET A 247 1.88 5.05 -2.65
CA MET A 247 2.99 4.87 -3.59
C MET A 247 3.39 6.17 -4.26
N PHE A 248 2.43 7.00 -4.68
CA PHE A 248 2.71 8.27 -5.32
C PHE A 248 3.42 9.26 -4.38
N LYS A 249 2.95 9.36 -3.13
CA LYS A 249 3.56 10.25 -2.13
C LYS A 249 4.89 9.73 -1.61
N GLY A 250 5.04 8.42 -1.46
CA GLY A 250 6.33 7.79 -1.18
C GLY A 250 7.35 8.06 -2.30
N ALA A 251 6.92 7.96 -3.56
CA ALA A 251 7.75 8.33 -4.70
C ALA A 251 8.11 9.83 -4.69
N GLN A 252 7.16 10.72 -4.35
CA GLN A 252 7.39 12.16 -4.19
C GLN A 252 8.46 12.45 -3.13
N PHE A 253 8.42 11.76 -1.99
CA PHE A 253 9.43 11.91 -0.94
C PHE A 253 10.84 11.53 -1.42
N LEU A 254 10.99 10.35 -2.02
CA LEU A 254 12.29 9.86 -2.47
C LEU A 254 12.86 10.72 -3.60
N SER A 255 12.02 11.08 -4.58
CA SER A 255 12.47 11.82 -5.75
C SER A 255 12.49 13.34 -5.53
N SER A 256 11.35 13.98 -5.32
CA SER A 256 11.27 15.44 -5.15
C SER A 256 11.82 15.93 -3.82
N GLY A 257 11.86 15.09 -2.77
CA GLY A 257 12.47 15.43 -1.49
C GLY A 257 13.96 15.12 -1.48
N VAL A 258 14.30 13.84 -1.26
CA VAL A 258 15.68 13.41 -1.00
C VAL A 258 16.59 13.61 -2.21
N PHE A 259 16.22 13.06 -3.38
CA PHE A 259 17.08 13.12 -4.56
C PHE A 259 17.30 14.56 -5.05
N MET A 260 16.24 15.36 -5.14
CA MET A 260 16.36 16.77 -5.51
C MET A 260 17.14 17.59 -4.48
N ALA A 261 17.05 17.29 -3.17
CA ALA A 261 17.88 17.94 -2.16
C ALA A 261 19.37 17.63 -2.34
N CYS A 262 19.71 16.38 -2.66
CA CYS A 262 21.09 16.00 -2.97
C CYS A 262 21.60 16.71 -4.23
N LEU A 263 20.78 16.79 -5.28
CA LEU A 263 21.12 17.56 -6.49
C LEU A 263 21.32 19.04 -6.17
N ALA A 264 20.44 19.63 -5.35
CA ALA A 264 20.56 21.02 -4.93
C ALA A 264 21.89 21.31 -4.23
N ALA A 265 22.31 20.43 -3.33
CA ALA A 265 23.57 20.55 -2.61
C ALA A 265 24.78 20.45 -3.55
N PHE A 266 24.71 19.54 -4.54
CA PHE A 266 25.76 19.39 -5.55
C PHE A 266 25.83 20.60 -6.49
N GLU A 267 24.69 21.06 -7.02
CA GLU A 267 24.60 22.26 -7.88
C GLU A 267 25.09 23.51 -7.14
N TYR A 268 24.72 23.66 -5.86
CA TYR A 268 25.22 24.76 -5.01
C TYR A 268 26.75 24.71 -4.84
N TYR A 269 27.31 23.54 -4.51
CA TYR A 269 28.76 23.38 -4.36
C TYR A 269 29.49 23.69 -5.67
N MET A 270 28.94 23.27 -6.80
CA MET A 270 29.54 23.50 -8.12
C MET A 270 29.41 24.97 -8.57
N CYS A 271 28.35 25.67 -8.20
CA CYS A 271 28.17 27.10 -8.52
C CYS A 271 29.24 27.97 -7.86
N VAL A 272 29.57 27.72 -6.58
CA VAL A 272 30.44 28.60 -5.80
C VAL A 272 31.90 28.31 -6.18
N LYS A 273 32.56 29.25 -6.86
CA LYS A 273 33.93 29.06 -7.35
C LYS A 273 34.96 29.65 -6.36
N PRO A 274 36.22 29.16 -6.38
CA PRO A 274 37.30 29.76 -5.60
C PRO A 274 37.53 31.23 -6.01
N GLY A 275 37.78 32.11 -5.04
CA GLY A 275 38.04 33.53 -5.29
C GLY A 275 36.82 34.46 -5.19
N GLY A 276 35.68 33.97 -4.68
CA GLY A 276 34.50 34.79 -4.43
C GLY A 276 33.61 35.04 -5.66
N THR A 277 33.91 34.40 -6.79
CA THR A 277 33.05 34.41 -7.99
C THR A 277 32.02 33.28 -7.92
N HIS A 278 30.82 33.50 -8.49
CA HIS A 278 29.75 32.51 -8.51
C HIS A 278 29.03 32.48 -9.85
N THR A 279 28.57 31.30 -10.26
CA THR A 279 27.77 31.08 -11.49
C THR A 279 26.32 30.65 -11.16
N CYS A 280 25.81 31.04 -9.99
CA CYS A 280 24.52 30.56 -9.48
C CYS A 280 23.32 31.05 -10.28
N ASP A 281 23.50 32.08 -11.10
CA ASP A 281 22.53 32.58 -12.06
C ASP A 281 22.30 31.62 -13.24
N THR A 282 23.25 30.72 -13.51
CA THR A 282 23.22 29.78 -14.65
C THR A 282 23.33 28.31 -14.23
N GLU A 283 24.21 28.01 -13.27
CA GLU A 283 24.48 26.66 -12.75
C GLU A 283 23.85 26.42 -11.36
N GLY A 284 23.10 27.39 -10.84
CA GLY A 284 22.50 27.30 -9.51
C GLY A 284 21.30 26.34 -9.43
N PRO A 285 20.90 25.97 -8.20
CA PRO A 285 19.82 25.03 -7.97
C PRO A 285 18.51 25.50 -8.56
N GLY A 286 17.90 24.66 -9.42
CA GLY A 286 16.60 24.91 -10.04
C GLY A 286 16.61 25.88 -11.23
N VAL A 287 17.74 26.49 -11.58
CA VAL A 287 17.85 27.45 -12.70
C VAL A 287 17.59 26.77 -14.05
N SER A 288 18.15 25.57 -14.23
CA SER A 288 18.03 24.75 -15.43
C SER A 288 16.63 24.15 -15.62
N GLN A 289 15.77 24.22 -14.60
CA GLN A 289 14.44 23.62 -14.65
C GLN A 289 13.41 24.61 -15.17
N GLY A 290 12.59 24.15 -16.13
CA GLY A 290 11.47 24.93 -16.63
C GLY A 290 10.43 25.16 -15.53
N LEU A 291 10.07 26.42 -15.28
CA LEU A 291 9.09 26.75 -14.24
C LEU A 291 7.73 26.08 -14.50
N ALA A 292 7.28 26.05 -15.76
CA ALA A 292 6.01 25.43 -16.14
C ALA A 292 5.97 23.93 -15.83
N THR A 293 7.03 23.20 -16.16
CA THR A 293 7.09 21.76 -15.92
C THR A 293 7.24 21.44 -14.43
N SER A 294 8.04 22.22 -13.71
CA SER A 294 8.16 22.11 -12.25
C SER A 294 6.83 22.43 -11.53
N SER A 295 6.04 23.36 -12.08
CA SER A 295 4.71 23.72 -11.56
C SER A 295 3.69 22.60 -11.77
N VAL A 296 3.69 21.96 -12.94
CA VAL A 296 2.85 20.79 -13.22
C VAL A 296 3.14 19.67 -12.24
N ASP A 297 4.42 19.39 -11.95
CA ASP A 297 4.77 18.37 -10.98
C ASP A 297 4.37 18.77 -9.55
N PHE A 298 4.62 20.02 -9.14
CA PHE A 298 4.28 20.51 -7.80
C PHE A 298 2.77 20.50 -7.51
N VAL A 299 1.98 21.11 -8.40
CA VAL A 299 0.51 21.20 -8.26
C VAL A 299 -0.14 19.85 -8.55
N GLY A 300 0.34 19.15 -9.58
CA GLY A 300 -0.14 17.81 -9.94
C GLY A 300 0.07 16.81 -8.82
N SER A 301 1.17 16.91 -8.07
CA SER A 301 1.42 16.08 -6.89
C SER A 301 0.42 16.28 -5.75
N CYS A 302 -0.19 17.45 -5.62
CA CYS A 302 -1.31 17.66 -4.70
C CYS A 302 -2.64 17.23 -5.35
N ALA A 303 -2.91 17.69 -6.57
CA ALA A 303 -4.20 17.48 -7.22
C ALA A 303 -4.53 16.00 -7.46
N LEU A 304 -3.54 15.19 -7.84
CA LEU A 304 -3.77 13.79 -8.22
C LEU A 304 -4.15 12.90 -7.02
N VAL A 305 -3.59 13.14 -5.83
CA VAL A 305 -3.98 12.40 -4.62
C VAL A 305 -5.36 12.80 -4.12
N TRP A 306 -5.70 14.07 -4.23
CA TRP A 306 -7.06 14.55 -3.92
C TRP A 306 -8.07 14.00 -4.91
N LEU A 307 -7.73 13.91 -6.20
CA LEU A 307 -8.58 13.26 -7.20
C LEU A 307 -8.81 11.78 -6.85
N ALA A 308 -7.75 11.04 -6.54
CA ALA A 308 -7.87 9.64 -6.12
C ALA A 308 -8.71 9.49 -4.84
N PHE A 309 -8.57 10.40 -3.87
CA PHE A 309 -9.37 10.41 -2.65
C PHE A 309 -10.85 10.69 -2.91
N LEU A 310 -11.16 11.66 -3.78
CA LEU A 310 -12.54 11.98 -4.16
C LEU A 310 -13.21 10.85 -4.95
N LEU A 311 -12.43 9.95 -5.55
CA LEU A 311 -12.91 8.74 -6.21
C LEU A 311 -13.16 7.57 -5.24
N LEU A 312 -12.62 7.60 -4.01
CA LEU A 312 -12.80 6.52 -3.02
C LEU A 312 -14.25 6.18 -2.69
N PRO A 313 -15.19 7.13 -2.56
CA PRO A 313 -16.60 6.80 -2.32
C PRO A 313 -17.23 5.95 -3.44
N CYS A 314 -16.61 5.93 -4.63
CA CYS A 314 -17.04 5.13 -5.78
C CYS A 314 -16.31 3.77 -5.88
N THR A 315 -15.31 3.52 -5.03
CA THR A 315 -14.52 2.27 -5.04
C THR A 315 -15.21 1.17 -4.24
N ARG A 316 -14.86 -0.10 -4.53
CA ARG A 316 -15.35 -1.28 -3.82
C ARG A 316 -14.20 -2.15 -3.33
N SER A 317 -14.41 -2.89 -2.25
CA SER A 317 -13.43 -3.89 -1.79
C SER A 317 -13.61 -5.21 -2.53
N PHE A 318 -12.63 -5.63 -3.33
CA PHE A 318 -12.68 -6.91 -4.06
C PHE A 318 -12.38 -8.13 -3.20
N ALA A 319 -11.52 -7.99 -2.19
CA ALA A 319 -11.11 -9.09 -1.32
C ALA A 319 -11.86 -9.11 0.03
N GLY A 320 -12.97 -8.37 0.15
CA GLY A 320 -13.75 -8.24 1.37
C GLY A 320 -13.18 -7.24 2.39
N ALA A 321 -13.96 -6.93 3.42
CA ALA A 321 -13.49 -6.12 4.55
C ALA A 321 -12.67 -7.00 5.51
N ARG A 322 -11.60 -6.44 6.07
CA ARG A 322 -10.82 -7.11 7.10
C ARG A 322 -11.63 -7.05 8.38
N GLU A 323 -12.12 -8.20 8.82
CA GLU A 323 -12.99 -8.33 9.99
C GLU A 323 -12.19 -8.02 11.27
N ILE A 324 -12.15 -6.73 11.63
CA ILE A 324 -11.66 -6.28 12.94
C ILE A 324 -12.72 -6.70 13.93
N THR A 325 -12.35 -7.55 14.87
CA THR A 325 -13.26 -8.14 15.84
C THR A 325 -13.94 -7.05 16.68
N ALA A 326 -15.14 -6.67 16.27
CA ALA A 326 -16.18 -6.19 17.16
C ALA A 326 -17.39 -7.05 16.84
N GLN A 327 -17.86 -7.81 17.84
CA GLN A 327 -19.26 -8.21 17.90
C GLN A 327 -20.07 -6.92 17.93
N SER A 328 -20.37 -6.37 16.76
CA SER A 328 -21.46 -5.43 16.57
C SER A 328 -22.47 -6.16 15.73
N ASP A 329 -23.63 -6.35 16.33
CA ASP A 329 -24.78 -7.09 15.83
C ASP A 329 -24.95 -6.94 14.32
N VAL A 330 -25.05 -8.09 13.67
CA VAL A 330 -25.52 -8.22 12.30
C VAL A 330 -26.93 -7.61 12.26
N LYS A 331 -27.02 -6.34 11.86
CA LYS A 331 -28.21 -5.84 11.20
C LYS A 331 -28.07 -6.23 9.74
N GLU A 332 -28.69 -7.35 9.39
CA GLU A 332 -29.15 -7.63 8.04
C GLU A 332 -30.03 -6.45 7.62
N GLU A 333 -29.45 -5.44 6.96
CA GLU A 333 -30.23 -4.47 6.21
C GLU A 333 -30.48 -5.05 4.82
N GLU A 334 -31.76 -5.27 4.56
CA GLU A 334 -32.36 -5.77 3.33
C GLU A 334 -31.75 -5.09 2.10
N GLN A 335 -31.24 -5.91 1.18
CA GLN A 335 -30.95 -5.49 -0.19
C GLN A 335 -32.28 -5.21 -0.90
N SER A 336 -32.74 -3.96 -0.80
CA SER A 336 -33.70 -3.39 -1.73
C SER A 336 -33.03 -3.23 -3.10
N GLY A 337 -33.61 -3.86 -4.11
CA GLY A 337 -33.17 -3.74 -5.50
C GLY A 337 -33.11 -2.28 -5.94
N ALA A 338 -31.92 -1.82 -6.30
CA ALA A 338 -31.71 -0.51 -6.88
C ALA A 338 -30.85 -0.65 -8.14
N GLU A 339 -31.41 -0.10 -9.22
CA GLU A 339 -30.94 -0.10 -10.59
C GLU A 339 -29.47 0.33 -10.77
N GLU A 340 -28.88 -0.14 -11.87
CA GLU A 340 -27.57 0.23 -12.42
C GLU A 340 -27.28 1.73 -12.30
N ARG A 341 -26.49 2.12 -11.29
CA ARG A 341 -25.67 3.34 -11.33
C ARG A 341 -24.22 2.97 -11.15
N CYS A 342 -23.38 3.62 -11.95
CA CYS A 342 -21.93 3.38 -12.08
C CYS A 342 -21.16 3.51 -10.74
N CYS A 343 -21.74 4.12 -9.69
CA CYS A 343 -21.14 4.27 -8.37
C CYS A 343 -22.21 4.18 -7.25
N LEU A 344 -22.06 3.25 -6.31
CA LEU A 344 -22.75 3.28 -5.01
C LEU A 344 -21.89 4.11 -4.07
N TYR A 345 -22.33 5.33 -3.77
CA TYR A 345 -21.60 6.29 -2.94
C TYR A 345 -21.61 5.86 -1.47
N ASP A 346 -20.45 5.54 -0.91
CA ASP A 346 -20.30 5.16 0.50
C ASP A 346 -19.42 6.17 1.26
N ARG A 347 -20.06 6.93 2.16
CA ARG A 347 -19.43 8.01 2.94
C ARG A 347 -18.54 7.52 4.09
N SER A 348 -18.59 6.23 4.42
CA SER A 348 -17.75 5.63 5.45
C SER A 348 -16.30 5.39 4.99
N ARG A 349 -16.05 5.46 3.68
CA ARG A 349 -14.74 5.14 3.07
C ARG A 349 -13.75 6.30 3.18
N GLY A 350 -12.49 5.96 3.46
CA GLY A 350 -11.39 6.93 3.54
C GLY A 350 -11.10 7.53 4.92
N GLY A 351 -11.76 7.06 5.99
CA GLY A 351 -11.70 7.59 7.37
C GLY A 351 -10.35 8.18 7.80
N ARG A 352 -9.37 7.34 8.18
CA ARG A 352 -8.05 7.80 8.67
C ARG A 352 -7.19 8.43 7.57
N LEU A 353 -7.40 8.03 6.31
CA LEU A 353 -6.69 8.57 5.16
C LEU A 353 -7.02 10.05 4.92
N ALA A 354 -8.24 10.49 5.26
CA ALA A 354 -8.64 11.90 5.20
C ALA A 354 -7.75 12.80 6.08
N GLY A 355 -7.38 12.32 7.27
CA GLY A 355 -6.44 13.04 8.15
C GLY A 355 -5.04 13.16 7.54
N LEU A 356 -4.55 12.09 6.91
CA LEU A 356 -3.26 12.07 6.24
C LEU A 356 -3.22 12.98 5.00
N LEU A 357 -4.32 13.06 4.23
CA LEU A 357 -4.48 14.00 3.12
C LEU A 357 -4.67 15.45 3.58
N GLY A 358 -5.33 15.67 4.72
CA GLY A 358 -5.38 16.99 5.35
C GLY A 358 -3.98 17.48 5.72
N TYR A 359 -3.12 16.59 6.24
CA TYR A 359 -1.70 16.87 6.45
C TYR A 359 -0.97 17.20 5.13
N ASP A 360 -1.22 16.46 4.06
CA ASP A 360 -0.64 16.77 2.74
C ASP A 360 -1.02 18.16 2.21
N LEU A 361 -2.29 18.52 2.35
CA LEU A 361 -2.75 19.86 1.97
C LEU A 361 -2.09 20.95 2.83
N PHE A 362 -1.94 20.70 4.13
CA PHE A 362 -1.23 21.60 5.02
C PHE A 362 0.23 21.78 4.60
N THR A 363 0.96 20.71 4.29
CA THR A 363 2.37 20.80 3.88
C THR A 363 2.52 21.44 2.50
N PHE A 364 1.55 21.26 1.60
CA PHE A 364 1.47 21.98 0.33
C PHE A 364 1.31 23.50 0.57
N VAL A 365 0.36 23.91 1.40
CA VAL A 365 0.14 25.33 1.75
C VAL A 365 1.37 25.92 2.45
N LEU A 366 1.99 25.18 3.37
CA LEU A 366 3.23 25.58 4.02
C LEU A 366 4.37 25.81 3.03
N SER A 367 4.47 24.98 1.99
CA SER A 367 5.49 25.11 0.95
C SER A 367 5.22 26.33 0.05
N CYS A 368 3.96 26.60 -0.29
CA CYS A 368 3.55 27.84 -0.96
C CYS A 368 3.88 29.08 -0.11
N ALA A 369 3.60 29.03 1.20
CA ALA A 369 3.93 30.10 2.13
C ALA A 369 5.45 30.34 2.22
N LEU A 370 6.26 29.28 2.23
CA LEU A 370 7.72 29.40 2.19
C LEU A 370 8.20 30.11 0.92
N ILE A 371 7.69 29.73 -0.25
CA ILE A 371 8.04 30.39 -1.53
C ILE A 371 7.67 31.88 -1.48
N TYR A 372 6.49 32.20 -0.95
CA TYR A 372 6.04 33.58 -0.78
C TYR A 372 6.95 34.37 0.17
N VAL A 373 7.26 33.82 1.36
CA VAL A 373 8.15 34.47 2.33
C VAL A 373 9.54 34.72 1.75
N LEU A 374 10.13 33.74 1.07
CA LEU A 374 11.43 33.91 0.41
C LEU A 374 11.38 35.01 -0.66
N THR A 375 10.27 35.10 -1.39
CA THR A 375 10.09 36.15 -2.40
C THR A 375 10.00 37.54 -1.76
N VAL A 376 9.25 37.69 -0.67
CA VAL A 376 9.16 38.95 0.08
C VAL A 376 10.52 39.35 0.66
N LEU A 377 11.27 38.40 1.21
CA LEU A 377 12.60 38.64 1.77
C LEU A 377 13.59 39.14 0.71
N ASP A 378 13.59 38.57 -0.49
CA ASP A 378 14.46 39.01 -1.58
C ASP A 378 14.10 40.43 -2.02
N VAL A 379 12.81 40.70 -2.28
CA VAL A 379 12.35 42.04 -2.67
C VAL A 379 12.65 43.09 -1.59
N SER A 380 12.55 42.73 -0.31
CA SER A 380 12.83 43.64 0.80
C SER A 380 14.31 44.03 0.90
N LYS A 381 15.22 43.14 0.48
CA LYS A 381 16.67 43.40 0.47
C LYS A 381 17.11 44.22 -0.74
N GLU A 382 16.35 44.14 -1.84
CA GLU A 382 16.68 44.83 -3.09
C GLU A 382 16.18 46.29 -3.14
N ALA A 383 15.49 46.75 -2.08
CA ALA A 383 15.21 48.16 -1.76
C ALA A 383 14.99 49.09 -2.98
N THR A 384 14.10 48.69 -3.90
CA THR A 384 13.49 49.57 -4.90
C THR A 384 12.09 49.03 -5.20
N VAL A 385 11.15 49.32 -4.30
CA VAL A 385 9.79 48.77 -4.38
C VAL A 385 8.92 49.60 -5.31
N GLN A 386 8.44 48.96 -6.38
CA GLN A 386 7.10 49.15 -6.92
C GLN A 386 6.32 47.82 -6.87
N LEU A 387 6.28 47.15 -5.69
CA LEU A 387 5.49 45.92 -5.45
C LEU A 387 4.02 46.08 -5.84
N GLU A 388 3.49 47.29 -5.72
CA GLU A 388 2.11 47.62 -6.06
C GLU A 388 1.85 47.62 -7.59
N GLN A 389 2.85 47.96 -8.41
CA GLN A 389 2.72 47.92 -9.89
C GLN A 389 3.02 46.53 -10.48
N VAL A 390 3.80 45.68 -9.81
CA VAL A 390 4.08 44.30 -10.26
C VAL A 390 2.81 43.44 -10.25
N ALA A 391 1.93 43.61 -9.25
CA ALA A 391 0.68 42.85 -9.16
C ALA A 391 -0.34 43.22 -10.26
N ILE A 392 -0.21 44.42 -10.84
CA ILE A 392 -1.13 44.96 -11.84
C ILE A 392 -0.62 44.71 -13.27
N ASN A 393 0.70 44.64 -13.46
CA ASN A 393 1.31 44.53 -14.78
C ASN A 393 1.79 43.09 -15.09
N LYS A 394 1.08 42.40 -16.00
CA LYS A 394 1.36 41.00 -16.38
C LYS A 394 2.77 40.78 -16.92
N ASP A 395 3.32 41.75 -17.66
CA ASP A 395 4.64 41.62 -18.27
C ASP A 395 5.76 41.67 -17.23
N LEU A 396 5.57 42.48 -16.19
CA LEU A 396 6.50 42.59 -15.06
C LEU A 396 6.48 41.30 -14.21
N LEU A 397 5.29 40.73 -14.00
CA LEU A 397 5.12 39.46 -13.31
C LEU A 397 5.74 38.29 -14.10
N LEU A 398 5.56 38.25 -15.43
CA LEU A 398 6.21 37.26 -16.29
C LEU A 398 7.73 37.37 -16.26
N SER A 399 8.26 38.60 -16.20
CA SER A 399 9.70 38.84 -16.07
C SER A 399 10.25 38.32 -14.74
N ASP A 400 9.54 38.51 -13.63
CA ASP A 400 9.97 37.99 -12.32
C ASP A 400 9.88 36.46 -12.24
N LEU A 401 8.83 35.86 -12.81
CA LEU A 401 8.71 34.40 -12.91
C LEU A 401 9.85 33.77 -13.75
N GLN A 402 10.41 34.53 -14.70
CA GLN A 402 11.55 34.08 -15.49
C GLN A 402 12.89 34.26 -14.77
N ASN A 403 12.95 35.06 -13.72
CA ASN A 403 14.15 35.32 -12.94
C ASN A 403 14.68 34.03 -12.29
N TRP A 404 16.00 33.84 -12.33
CA TRP A 404 16.67 32.65 -11.80
C TRP A 404 16.43 32.50 -10.29
N GLN A 405 16.37 33.62 -9.55
CA GLN A 405 16.12 33.62 -8.11
C GLN A 405 14.75 33.03 -7.77
N PHE A 406 13.69 33.44 -8.50
CA PHE A 406 12.35 32.89 -8.29
C PHE A 406 12.31 31.39 -8.57
N ARG A 407 12.98 30.93 -9.63
CA ARG A 407 13.09 29.50 -9.95
C ARG A 407 13.78 28.72 -8.84
N SER A 408 14.86 29.25 -8.26
CA SER A 408 15.52 28.63 -7.11
C SER A 408 14.62 28.57 -5.87
N ARG A 409 13.87 29.65 -5.54
CA ARG A 409 12.90 29.64 -4.44
C ARG A 409 11.82 28.57 -4.63
N PHE A 410 11.24 28.54 -5.83
CA PHE A 410 10.23 27.56 -6.20
C PHE A 410 10.76 26.13 -6.07
N PHE A 411 11.98 25.91 -6.54
CA PHE A 411 12.68 24.63 -6.45
C PHE A 411 12.87 24.16 -5.00
N PHE A 412 13.34 25.03 -4.09
CA PHE A 412 13.48 24.70 -2.67
C PHE A 412 12.14 24.48 -1.98
N GLY A 413 11.11 25.28 -2.29
CA GLY A 413 9.74 25.03 -1.79
C GLY A 413 9.22 23.65 -2.19
N ARG A 414 9.54 23.21 -3.41
CA ARG A 414 9.22 21.87 -3.92
C ARG A 414 9.94 20.76 -3.15
N ILE A 415 11.21 20.97 -2.82
CA ILE A 415 12.00 20.04 -2.00
C ILE A 415 11.38 19.88 -0.62
N VAL A 416 11.01 20.99 0.03
CA VAL A 416 10.36 20.97 1.35
C VAL A 416 9.05 20.19 1.29
N TYR A 417 8.20 20.44 0.29
CA TYR A 417 6.98 19.66 0.09
C TYR A 417 7.24 18.17 -0.12
N GLY A 418 8.28 17.84 -0.89
CA GLY A 418 8.74 16.47 -1.08
C GLY A 418 9.14 15.80 0.24
N LEU A 419 10.03 16.44 1.02
CA LEU A 419 10.52 15.91 2.29
C LEU A 419 9.39 15.74 3.32
N LEU A 420 8.44 16.67 3.37
CA LEU A 420 7.28 16.59 4.26
C LEU A 420 6.31 15.45 3.90
N SER A 421 6.43 14.82 2.72
CA SER A 421 5.68 13.61 2.35
C SER A 421 6.19 12.33 3.05
N PHE A 422 7.21 12.40 3.90
CA PHE A 422 7.77 11.25 4.63
C PHE A 422 6.74 10.33 5.32
N PRO A 423 5.68 10.84 6.00
CA PRO A 423 4.69 9.97 6.64
C PRO A 423 4.03 8.97 5.70
N PHE A 424 3.83 9.34 4.42
CA PHE A 424 3.26 8.45 3.42
C PHE A 424 4.17 7.26 3.09
N LEU A 425 5.50 7.46 3.12
CA LEU A 425 6.46 6.38 2.90
C LEU A 425 6.40 5.32 4.00
N ILE A 426 6.20 5.75 5.26
CA ILE A 426 6.03 4.82 6.39
C ILE A 426 4.80 3.94 6.14
N PHE A 427 3.67 4.54 5.79
CA PHE A 427 2.44 3.80 5.51
C PHE A 427 2.46 3.00 4.20
N GLN A 428 3.37 3.31 3.27
CA GLN A 428 3.58 2.49 2.06
C GLN A 428 4.15 1.10 2.39
N LEU A 429 4.78 0.92 3.55
CA LEU A 429 5.26 -0.40 3.95
C LEU A 429 4.07 -1.38 4.03
N PRO A 430 4.18 -2.59 3.44
CA PRO A 430 3.08 -3.57 3.38
C PRO A 430 2.46 -3.92 4.74
N VAL A 431 3.22 -3.71 5.82
CA VAL A 431 2.79 -3.91 7.20
C VAL A 431 1.86 -2.79 7.68
N LEU A 432 2.13 -1.56 7.28
CA LEU A 432 1.46 -0.37 7.78
C LEU A 432 0.34 0.14 6.85
N ASN A 433 0.32 -0.30 5.59
CA ASN A 433 -0.78 0.03 4.66
C ASN A 433 -2.13 -0.50 5.16
N GLY A 434 -2.16 -1.74 5.68
CA GLY A 434 -3.36 -2.37 6.24
C GLY A 434 -3.90 -1.71 7.52
N ILE A 435 -3.23 -0.68 8.05
CA ILE A 435 -3.72 0.17 9.15
C ILE A 435 -4.64 1.28 8.61
N LEU A 436 -4.34 1.78 7.41
CA LEU A 436 -5.11 2.82 6.74
C LEU A 436 -6.27 2.25 5.91
N THR A 437 -6.12 1.00 5.46
CA THR A 437 -7.12 0.28 4.66
C THR A 437 -7.76 -0.83 5.47
N HIS A 438 -9.08 -0.77 5.66
CA HIS A 438 -9.86 -1.86 6.27
C HIS A 438 -10.14 -2.99 5.26
N THR A 439 -9.34 -3.10 4.21
CA THR A 439 -9.55 -4.04 3.10
C THR A 439 -8.39 -5.03 3.00
N ASN A 440 -8.69 -6.23 2.51
CA ASN A 440 -7.66 -7.23 2.29
C ASN A 440 -6.77 -6.84 1.09
N PRO A 441 -5.48 -7.22 1.11
CA PRO A 441 -4.56 -6.87 0.04
C PRO A 441 -4.95 -7.53 -1.29
N THR A 442 -4.98 -6.73 -2.35
CA THR A 442 -5.28 -7.15 -3.72
C THR A 442 -4.08 -6.87 -4.64
N GLY A 443 -4.12 -7.42 -5.85
CA GLY A 443 -3.21 -7.06 -6.95
C GLY A 443 -3.80 -7.47 -8.29
N TYR A 444 -3.10 -7.20 -9.38
CA TYR A 444 -3.57 -7.53 -10.73
C TYR A 444 -2.99 -8.85 -11.22
N ASN A 445 -3.80 -9.64 -11.91
CA ASN A 445 -3.36 -10.84 -12.63
C ASN A 445 -2.95 -10.52 -14.08
N PRO A 446 -2.36 -11.47 -14.84
CA PRO A 446 -1.91 -11.22 -16.22
C PRO A 446 -3.02 -10.76 -17.20
N GLN A 447 -4.28 -11.00 -16.85
CA GLN A 447 -5.47 -10.61 -17.60
C GLN A 447 -5.93 -9.18 -17.25
N GLY A 448 -5.33 -8.55 -16.25
CA GLY A 448 -5.70 -7.21 -15.79
C GLY A 448 -6.93 -7.18 -14.88
N LEU A 449 -7.33 -8.33 -14.32
CA LEU A 449 -8.36 -8.43 -13.30
C LEU A 449 -7.72 -8.18 -11.92
N CYS A 450 -8.40 -7.39 -11.08
CA CYS A 450 -8.01 -7.23 -9.69
C CYS A 450 -8.44 -8.48 -8.92
N VAL A 451 -7.48 -9.14 -8.27
CA VAL A 451 -7.67 -10.38 -7.54
C VAL A 451 -6.99 -10.29 -6.16
N PRO A 452 -7.40 -11.14 -5.21
CA PRO A 452 -6.64 -11.46 -4.01
C PRO A 452 -5.12 -11.52 -4.19
N TYR A 453 -4.36 -10.82 -3.34
CA TYR A 453 -2.91 -10.96 -3.30
C TYR A 453 -2.52 -12.34 -2.73
N LEU A 454 -1.76 -13.12 -3.49
CA LEU A 454 -1.32 -14.46 -3.10
C LEU A 454 0.06 -14.77 -3.68
N LEU A 455 1.06 -14.85 -2.80
CA LEU A 455 2.44 -15.17 -3.16
C LEU A 455 2.56 -16.51 -3.89
N ARG A 456 3.46 -16.58 -4.88
CA ARG A 456 3.80 -17.83 -5.55
C ARG A 456 4.27 -18.89 -4.54
N PRO A 457 3.87 -20.16 -4.72
CA PRO A 457 4.40 -21.26 -3.90
C PRO A 457 5.91 -21.37 -4.09
N MET A 458 6.63 -21.69 -3.00
CA MET A 458 8.04 -22.05 -3.11
C MET A 458 8.14 -23.38 -3.85
N GLU A 459 8.96 -23.46 -4.89
CA GLU A 459 9.31 -24.74 -5.50
C GLU A 459 9.91 -25.63 -4.41
N GLU A 460 9.34 -26.82 -4.22
CA GLU A 460 9.91 -27.81 -3.31
C GLU A 460 11.32 -28.11 -3.80
N ALA A 461 12.31 -27.85 -2.95
CA ALA A 461 13.69 -28.18 -3.24
C ALA A 461 13.71 -29.67 -3.58
N LYS A 462 14.02 -30.01 -4.83
CA LYS A 462 14.29 -31.39 -5.22
C LYS A 462 15.30 -31.92 -4.22
N SER A 463 14.89 -32.91 -3.43
CA SER A 463 15.81 -33.62 -2.56
C SER A 463 16.94 -34.14 -3.44
N PRO A 464 18.21 -33.87 -3.09
CA PRO A 464 19.35 -34.35 -3.87
C PRO A 464 19.32 -35.88 -4.00
#